data_AF-A0A958C446-F1
#
_entry.id   AF-A0A958C446-F1
#
_cell.length_a   1.000
_cell.length_b   1.000
_cell.length_c   1.000
_cell.angle_alpha   90.00
_cell.angle_beta   90.00
_cell.angle_gamma   90.00
#
_symmetry.space_group_name_H-M   'P 1'
#
loop_
_entity.id
_entity.type
_entity.pdbx_description
1 polymer ?
#
loop_
_entity_poly.entity_id
_entity_poly.type
_entity_poly.pdbx_seq_one_letter_code
_entity_poly.pdbx_strand_id
1 'polypeptide(L)' 'MIQQQVGIETILHFPTRGRNLLRVQGDLLAAHALGVRNLFVVMGDPPRIGDYPDAS' A
#
# COMPACT_ATOMS: atom_id res chain seq x y z
N MET A 1 -14.03 3.39 -3.15
CA MET A 1 -15.39 2.82 -3.06
C MET A 1 -15.85 2.63 -1.62
N ILE A 2 -15.07 2.06 -0.68
CA ILE A 2 -15.48 1.96 0.74
C ILE A 2 -15.63 3.32 1.44
N GLN A 3 -14.67 4.23 1.27
CA GLN A 3 -14.74 5.59 1.83
C GLN A 3 -16.05 6.31 1.48
N GLN A 4 -16.48 6.22 0.22
CA GLN A 4 -17.71 6.85 -0.26
C GLN A 4 -18.98 6.16 0.26
N GLN A 5 -18.92 4.86 0.53
CA GLN A 5 -20.07 4.10 1.02
C GLN A 5 -20.29 4.27 2.53
N VAL A 6 -19.22 4.38 3.30
CA VAL A 6 -19.29 4.41 4.78
C VAL A 6 -19.11 5.82 5.34
N GLY A 7 -18.63 6.78 4.54
CA GLY A 7 -18.35 8.15 4.98
C GLY A 7 -17.14 8.26 5.92
N ILE A 8 -16.36 7.19 6.08
CA ILE A 8 -15.17 7.15 6.93
C ILE A 8 -13.92 7.34 6.06
N GLU A 9 -13.03 8.22 6.52
CA GLU A 9 -11.76 8.48 5.86
C GLU A 9 -10.90 7.20 5.77
N THR A 10 -10.45 6.85 4.57
CA THR A 10 -9.68 5.62 4.33
C THR A 10 -8.19 5.92 4.23
N ILE A 11 -7.37 5.05 4.81
CA ILE A 11 -5.91 5.07 4.67
C ILE A 11 -5.51 3.97 3.70
N LEU A 12 -4.88 4.35 2.58
CA LEU A 12 -4.41 3.39 1.58
C LEU A 12 -3.04 2.84 1.99
N HIS A 13 -2.96 1.52 2.13
CA HIS A 13 -1.71 0.80 2.37
C HIS A 13 -0.86 0.79 1.08
N PHE A 14 0.30 1.44 1.12
CA PHE A 14 1.14 1.72 -0.05
C PHE A 14 2.53 1.06 0.09
N PRO A 15 2.76 -0.13 -0.51
CA PRO A 15 4.07 -0.76 -0.51
C PRO A 15 5.05 -0.01 -1.44
N THR A 16 6.30 0.18 -1.06
CA THR A 16 7.29 0.86 -1.93
C THR A 16 8.20 -0.10 -2.70
N ARG A 17 8.31 -1.37 -2.27
CA ARG A 17 9.17 -2.37 -2.93
C ARG A 17 8.68 -2.68 -4.35
N GLY A 18 9.60 -2.68 -5.31
CA GLY A 18 9.31 -3.03 -6.71
C GLY A 18 8.58 -1.95 -7.53
N ARG A 19 8.41 -0.73 -6.99
CA ARG A 19 7.86 0.40 -7.74
C ARG A 19 8.98 1.32 -8.22
N ASN A 20 8.89 1.76 -9.48
CA ASN A 20 9.71 2.85 -10.00
C ASN A 20 9.04 4.21 -9.70
N LEU A 21 9.78 5.30 -9.86
CA LEU A 21 9.30 6.65 -9.52
C LEU A 21 8.02 7.04 -10.31
N LEU A 22 7.95 6.70 -11.59
CA LEU A 22 6.78 6.98 -12.44
C LEU A 22 5.53 6.27 -11.94
N ARG A 23 5.66 5.00 -11.53
CA ARG A 23 4.56 4.23 -10.95
C ARG A 23 4.09 4.82 -9.64
N VAL A 24 5.01 5.27 -8.78
CA VAL A 24 4.66 5.97 -7.54
C VAL A 24 3.86 7.24 -7.84
N GLN A 25 4.33 8.06 -8.78
CA GLN A 25 3.62 9.29 -9.17
C GLN A 25 2.22 9.00 -9.75
N GLY A 26 2.11 7.97 -10.59
CA GLY A 26 0.83 7.52 -11.14
C GLY A 26 -0.15 7.03 -10.05
N ASP A 27 0.34 6.21 -9.11
CA ASP A 27 -0.45 5.73 -7.99
C ASP A 27 -0.94 6.90 -7.09
N LEU A 28 -0.09 7.90 -6.84
CA LEU A 28 -0.46 9.10 -6.08
C LEU A 28 -1.51 9.95 -6.80
N LEU A 29 -1.40 10.12 -8.12
CA LEU A 29 -2.39 10.82 -8.93
C LEU A 29 -3.74 10.09 -8.93
N ALA A 30 -3.71 8.76 -9.05
CA ALA A 30 -4.90 7.92 -8.96
C ALA A 30 -5.56 8.01 -7.57
N ALA A 31 -4.78 7.92 -6.49
CA ALA A 31 -5.29 8.09 -5.13
C ALA A 31 -5.95 9.47 -4.94
N HIS A 32 -5.33 10.52 -5.48
CA HIS A 32 -5.88 11.87 -5.47
C HIS A 32 -7.23 11.94 -6.21
N ALA A 33 -7.30 11.39 -7.42
CA ALA A 33 -8.52 11.35 -8.23
C ALA A 33 -9.66 10.57 -7.55
N LEU A 34 -9.32 9.55 -6.75
CA LEU A 34 -10.26 8.74 -5.98
C LEU A 34 -10.68 9.38 -4.65
N GLY A 35 -10.16 10.57 -4.31
CA GLY A 35 -10.45 11.26 -3.05
C GLY A 35 -9.73 10.67 -1.84
N VAL A 36 -8.77 9.78 -2.04
CA VAL A 36 -7.93 9.24 -0.97
C VAL A 36 -6.82 10.24 -0.67
N ARG A 37 -6.79 10.74 0.57
CA ARG A 37 -5.82 11.74 1.03
C ARG A 37 -4.79 11.18 2.01
N ASN A 38 -5.04 10.00 2.55
CA ASN A 38 -4.15 9.37 3.52
C ASN A 38 -3.52 8.10 2.96
N LEU A 39 -2.20 8.03 3.10
CA LEU A 39 -1.36 6.95 2.62
C LEU A 39 -0.54 6.42 3.79
N PHE A 40 -0.60 5.11 4.01
CA PHE A 40 0.30 4.41 4.92
C PHE A 40 1.39 3.73 4.09
N VAL A 41 2.55 4.39 4.03
CA VAL A 41 3.68 3.95 3.20
C VAL A 41 4.49 2.89 3.94
N VAL A 42 4.65 1.72 3.34
CA VAL A 42 5.44 0.62 3.91
C VAL A 42 6.53 0.17 2.93
N MET A 43 7.67 -0.25 3.46
CA MET A 43 8.71 -0.93 2.65
C MET A 43 8.30 -2.36 2.25
N GLY A 44 7.20 -2.87 2.81
CA GLY A 44 6.85 -4.29 2.85
C GLY A 44 7.60 -5.00 3.98
N ASP A 45 7.11 -6.16 4.39
CA ASP A 45 7.82 -6.96 5.38
C ASP A 45 9.18 -7.39 4.83
N PRO A 46 10.23 -7.52 5.68
CA PRO A 46 11.34 -8.37 5.33
C PRO A 46 10.75 -9.73 4.90
N PRO A 47 11.25 -10.38 3.83
CA PRO A 47 10.89 -11.77 3.62
C PRO A 47 11.16 -12.47 4.94
N ARG A 48 10.11 -12.96 5.62
CA ARG A 48 10.30 -13.78 6.80
C ARG A 48 11.18 -14.92 6.35
N ILE A 49 12.43 -14.92 6.81
CA ILE A 49 13.18 -16.15 7.02
C ILE A 49 12.20 -16.97 7.84
N GLY A 50 11.60 -17.98 7.23
CA GLY A 50 10.67 -18.84 7.96
C GLY A 50 11.40 -19.33 9.20
N ASP A 51 10.77 -19.22 10.37
CA ASP A 51 11.35 -19.68 11.64
C ASP A 51 11.46 -21.21 11.72
N TYR A 52 11.42 -21.92 10.59
CA TYR A 52 11.59 -23.36 10.48
C TYR A 52 12.42 -23.70 9.23
N PRO A 53 13.75 -23.75 9.34
CA PRO A 53 14.58 -24.42 8.34
C PRO A 53 14.32 -25.94 8.25
N ASP A 54 13.57 -26.53 9.21
CA ASP A 54 13.31 -27.98 9.31
C ASP A 54 11.81 -28.37 9.29
N ALA A 55 10.90 -27.53 8.79
CA ALA A 55 9.55 -28.01 8.51
C ALA A 55 9.57 -28.89 7.25
N SER A 56 9.68 -30.20 7.50
CA SER A 56 9.70 -31.30 6.54
C SER A 56 8.42 -31.42 5.71
#